data_AF-A0A5C8MUI3-F1
#
_entry.id   AF-A0A5C8MUI3-F1
#
_cell.length_a   1.000
_cell.length_b   1.000
_cell.length_c   1.000
_cell.angle_alpha   90.00
_cell.angle_beta   90.00
_cell.angle_gamma   90.00
#
_symmetry.space_group_name_H-M   'P 1'
#
loop_
_entity.id
_entity.type
_entity.pdbx_description
1 polymer ?
#
loop_
_entity_poly.entity_id
_entity_poly.type
_entity_poly.pdbx_seq_one_letter_code
_entity_poly.pdbx_strand_id
1 'polypeptide(L)'
;MKNTTQKIINQFPQLKPLLDESNKEVLKTSSTLSELEKTFLQLARFFEKPNEEAFSLQLLYQHLEDEWLEFALQLIVEFFRNETYLIKNPNFSIIRDSQDYYTQSDFARYLEDKGIHFPQNKIAVYRKRGKFPKEDLVVSGTPYWSKYTVESFAKHLLEQQKK
;
A
#
# COMPACT_ATOMS: atom_id res chain seq x y z
N MET A 1 18.77 12.64 -5.85
CA MET A 1 17.65 11.83 -6.34
C MET A 1 16.90 11.28 -5.14
N LYS A 2 15.60 11.53 -5.09
CA LYS A 2 14.65 11.02 -4.11
C LYS A 2 14.52 9.50 -4.22
N ASN A 3 14.10 8.86 -3.13
CA ASN A 3 13.94 7.41 -3.06
C ASN A 3 12.85 6.92 -4.02
N THR A 4 11.76 7.67 -4.14
CA THR A 4 10.67 7.35 -5.08
C THR A 4 11.13 7.39 -6.54
N THR A 5 11.91 8.41 -6.91
CA THR A 5 12.59 8.48 -8.21
C THR A 5 13.55 7.32 -8.43
N GLN A 6 14.34 6.93 -7.42
CA GLN A 6 15.25 5.79 -7.52
C GLN A 6 14.52 4.47 -7.80
N LYS A 7 13.33 4.27 -7.23
CA LYS A 7 12.51 3.08 -7.53
C LYS A 7 12.04 3.05 -8.98
N ILE A 8 11.66 4.19 -9.55
CA ILE A 8 11.36 4.30 -10.98
C ILE A 8 12.59 3.94 -11.82
N ILE A 9 13.76 4.47 -11.47
CA ILE A 9 15.01 4.17 -12.18
C ILE A 9 15.42 2.71 -12.06
N ASN A 10 15.19 2.04 -10.93
CA ASN A 10 15.49 0.62 -10.81
C ASN A 10 14.63 -0.22 -11.77
N GLN A 11 13.40 0.22 -12.03
CA GLN A 11 12.47 -0.45 -12.93
C GLN A 11 12.67 -0.08 -14.39
N PHE A 12 13.06 1.18 -14.66
CA PHE A 12 13.35 1.71 -15.98
C PHE A 12 14.71 2.42 -15.99
N PRO A 13 15.83 1.66 -15.97
CA PRO A 13 17.19 2.24 -15.87
C PRO A 13 17.51 3.23 -16.99
N GLN A 14 16.92 3.03 -18.17
CA GLN A 14 17.04 3.90 -19.35
C GLN A 14 16.51 5.32 -19.13
N LEU A 15 15.66 5.55 -18.12
CA LEU A 15 15.12 6.87 -17.80
C LEU A 15 16.12 7.73 -17.03
N LYS A 16 17.11 7.13 -16.35
CA LYS A 16 18.11 7.85 -15.53
C LYS A 16 18.81 8.99 -16.28
N PRO A 17 19.38 8.76 -17.48
CA PRO A 17 20.04 9.84 -18.23
C PRO A 17 19.07 10.94 -18.69
N LEU A 18 17.75 10.69 -18.72
CA LEU A 18 16.74 11.63 -19.20
C LEU A 18 16.22 12.56 -18.09
N LEU A 19 16.60 12.32 -16.84
CA LEU A 19 16.32 13.20 -15.71
C LEU A 19 17.26 14.41 -15.67
N ASP A 20 18.43 14.30 -16.28
CA ASP A 20 19.42 15.37 -16.37
C ASP A 20 19.21 16.17 -17.67
N GLU A 21 18.44 17.27 -17.58
CA GLU A 21 18.08 18.14 -18.71
C GLU A 21 19.26 18.78 -19.44
N SER A 22 20.47 18.74 -18.87
CA SER A 22 21.68 19.31 -19.47
C SER A 22 22.18 18.55 -20.71
N ASN A 23 21.65 17.36 -20.99
CA ASN A 23 22.16 16.51 -22.06
C ASN A 23 21.36 16.65 -23.36
N LYS A 24 21.90 17.35 -24.36
CA LYS A 24 21.25 17.57 -25.67
C LYS A 24 20.93 16.28 -26.46
N GLU A 25 21.55 15.15 -26.11
CA GLU A 25 21.27 13.83 -26.68
C GLU A 25 19.93 13.23 -26.20
N VAL A 26 19.36 13.73 -25.09
CA VAL A 26 18.11 13.26 -24.45
C VAL A 26 16.87 13.45 -25.33
N LEU A 27 16.88 14.45 -26.21
CA LEU A 27 15.77 14.76 -27.12
C LEU A 27 15.57 13.71 -28.23
N LYS A 28 16.60 12.91 -28.56
CA LYS A 28 16.50 11.83 -29.56
C LYS A 28 16.03 10.51 -28.95
N THR A 29 16.30 10.28 -27.66
CA THR A 29 15.87 9.08 -26.92
C THR A 29 14.47 9.23 -26.33
N SER A 30 13.97 10.46 -26.12
CA SER A 30 12.58 10.67 -25.68
C SER A 30 11.54 10.24 -26.72
N SER A 31 11.87 10.27 -28.02
CA SER A 31 10.96 9.83 -29.09
C SER A 31 10.77 8.32 -29.16
N THR A 32 11.66 7.53 -28.54
CA THR A 32 11.57 6.05 -28.51
C THR A 32 10.89 5.50 -27.28
N LEU A 33 10.55 6.35 -26.29
CA LEU A 33 9.85 5.90 -25.09
C LEU A 33 8.38 5.58 -25.40
N SER A 34 7.90 4.51 -24.78
CA SER A 34 6.47 4.22 -24.68
C SER A 34 5.74 5.28 -23.83
N GLU A 35 4.41 5.36 -23.97
CA GLU A 35 3.59 6.28 -23.15
C GLU A 35 3.67 5.93 -21.65
N LEU A 36 3.83 4.64 -21.32
CA LEU A 36 4.10 4.17 -19.96
C LEU A 36 5.40 4.76 -19.43
N GLU A 37 6.51 4.63 -20.17
CA GLU A 37 7.81 5.16 -19.75
C GLU A 37 7.82 6.69 -19.67
N LYS A 38 7.15 7.37 -20.61
CA LYS A 38 6.97 8.83 -20.56
C LYS A 38 6.21 9.26 -19.32
N THR A 39 5.17 8.54 -18.96
CA THR A 39 4.38 8.80 -17.74
C THR A 39 5.26 8.66 -16.49
N PHE A 40 6.05 7.59 -16.39
CA PHE A 40 6.98 7.41 -15.27
C PHE A 40 8.13 8.42 -15.26
N LEU A 41 8.62 8.85 -16.43
CA LEU A 41 9.62 9.91 -16.53
C LEU A 41 9.08 11.25 -16.01
N GLN A 42 7.86 11.63 -16.40
CA GLN A 42 7.22 12.85 -15.88
C GLN A 42 6.97 12.75 -14.37
N LEU A 43 6.53 11.59 -13.88
CA LEU A 43 6.34 11.36 -12.46
C LEU A 43 7.66 11.48 -11.68
N ALA A 44 8.75 10.92 -12.21
CA ALA A 44 10.09 11.03 -11.64
C ALA A 44 10.59 12.48 -11.59
N ARG A 45 10.38 13.26 -12.65
CA ARG A 45 10.72 14.70 -12.68
C ARG A 45 9.93 15.49 -11.64
N PHE A 46 8.62 15.24 -11.55
CA PHE A 46 7.76 15.82 -10.52
C PHE A 46 8.26 15.47 -9.12
N PHE A 47 8.64 14.22 -8.86
CA PHE A 47 9.20 13.86 -7.56
C PHE A 47 10.47 14.64 -7.26
N GLU A 48 11.44 14.74 -8.18
CA GLU A 48 12.67 15.51 -7.92
C GLU A 48 12.39 16.99 -7.66
N LYS A 49 11.53 17.62 -8.47
CA LYS A 49 11.30 19.07 -8.47
C LYS A 49 9.79 19.43 -8.42
N PRO A 50 9.06 19.11 -7.34
CA PRO A 50 7.60 19.26 -7.29
C PRO A 50 7.10 20.70 -7.34
N ASN A 51 8.00 21.69 -7.14
CA ASN A 51 7.69 23.11 -7.23
C ASN A 51 7.94 23.70 -8.64
N GLU A 52 8.61 22.95 -9.53
CA GLU A 52 9.01 23.39 -10.87
C GLU A 52 8.33 22.55 -11.96
N GLU A 53 8.23 21.24 -11.72
CA GLU A 53 7.64 20.26 -12.61
C GLU A 53 6.20 19.97 -12.18
N ALA A 54 5.28 19.87 -13.13
CA ALA A 54 3.89 19.50 -12.88
C ALA A 54 3.65 18.05 -13.33
N PHE A 55 2.75 17.35 -12.64
CA PHE A 55 2.31 16.02 -13.03
C PHE A 55 0.78 15.95 -13.13
N SER A 56 0.28 15.42 -14.25
CA SER A 56 -1.15 15.23 -14.48
C SER A 56 -1.58 13.82 -14.10
N LEU A 57 -2.50 13.69 -13.13
CA LEU A 57 -3.09 12.39 -12.75
C LEU A 57 -3.83 11.71 -13.90
N GLN A 58 -4.28 12.46 -14.91
CA GLN A 58 -4.92 11.90 -16.11
C GLN A 58 -4.00 10.92 -16.86
N LEU A 59 -2.69 11.13 -16.80
CA LEU A 59 -1.71 10.25 -17.44
C LEU A 59 -1.72 8.84 -16.83
N LEU A 60 -1.98 8.74 -15.52
CA LEU A 60 -2.13 7.44 -14.86
C LEU A 60 -3.30 6.66 -15.45
N TYR A 61 -4.43 7.33 -15.64
CA TYR A 61 -5.64 6.73 -16.22
C TYR A 61 -5.46 6.35 -17.70
N GLN A 62 -4.72 7.14 -18.47
CA GLN A 62 -4.58 6.95 -19.91
C GLN A 62 -3.51 5.93 -20.31
N HIS A 63 -2.48 5.75 -19.48
CA HIS A 63 -1.25 5.06 -19.91
C HIS A 63 -0.80 3.94 -18.98
N LEU A 64 -1.40 3.79 -17.80
CA LEU A 64 -1.03 2.76 -16.84
C LEU A 64 -2.20 1.82 -16.55
N GLU A 65 -1.92 0.52 -16.55
CA GLU A 65 -2.86 -0.55 -16.22
C GLU A 65 -2.19 -1.54 -15.27
N ASP A 66 -3.01 -2.31 -14.55
CA ASP A 66 -2.61 -3.40 -13.66
C ASP A 66 -1.45 -3.00 -12.70
N GLU A 67 -0.36 -3.78 -12.70
CA GLU A 67 0.79 -3.61 -11.82
C GLU A 67 1.45 -2.23 -11.93
N TRP A 68 1.39 -1.60 -13.11
CA TRP A 68 2.01 -0.30 -13.35
C TRP A 68 1.23 0.83 -12.69
N LEU A 69 -0.09 0.74 -12.73
CA LEU A 69 -0.95 1.68 -12.02
C LEU A 69 -0.77 1.51 -10.51
N GLU A 70 -0.75 0.27 -10.02
CA GLU A 70 -0.49 -0.02 -8.60
C GLU A 70 0.87 0.53 -8.13
N PHE A 71 1.91 0.33 -8.94
CA PHE A 71 3.25 0.82 -8.67
C PHE A 71 3.28 2.35 -8.61
N ALA A 72 2.65 3.05 -9.57
CA ALA A 72 2.59 4.51 -9.56
C ALA A 72 1.86 5.06 -8.33
N LEU A 73 0.71 4.47 -7.97
CA LEU A 73 -0.04 4.87 -6.78
C LEU A 73 0.75 4.65 -5.50
N GLN A 74 1.50 3.54 -5.40
CA GLN A 74 2.42 3.30 -4.29
C GLN A 74 3.45 4.43 -4.14
N LEU A 75 4.10 4.79 -5.25
CA LEU A 75 5.16 5.79 -5.26
C LEU A 75 4.61 7.17 -4.86
N ILE A 76 3.43 7.55 -5.34
CA ILE A 76 2.77 8.80 -4.99
C ILE A 76 2.52 8.87 -3.47
N VAL A 77 1.96 7.81 -2.88
CA VAL A 77 1.74 7.74 -1.43
C VAL A 77 3.05 7.85 -0.67
N GLU A 78 4.08 7.11 -1.10
CA GLU A 78 5.39 7.13 -0.48
C GLU A 78 6.06 8.51 -0.56
N PHE A 79 5.97 9.18 -1.71
CA PHE A 79 6.47 10.53 -1.93
C PHE A 79 5.84 11.51 -0.93
N PHE A 80 4.50 11.50 -0.85
CA PHE A 80 3.77 12.42 0.01
C PHE A 80 3.95 12.14 1.51
N ARG A 81 4.21 10.88 1.87
CA ARG A 81 4.42 10.46 3.26
C ARG A 81 5.85 10.68 3.73
N ASN A 82 6.83 10.20 2.97
CA ASN A 82 8.21 10.05 3.42
C ASN A 82 9.12 11.19 2.94
N GLU A 83 8.77 11.87 1.85
CA GLU A 83 9.68 12.84 1.22
C GLU A 83 9.17 14.28 1.34
N THR A 84 7.86 14.49 1.26
CA THR A 84 7.27 15.82 1.51
C THR A 84 6.71 15.99 2.92
N TYR A 85 6.48 14.89 3.64
CA TYR A 85 5.84 14.86 4.96
C TYR A 85 4.47 15.58 5.02
N LEU A 86 3.76 15.66 3.89
CA LEU A 86 2.42 16.23 3.83
C LEU A 86 1.39 15.26 4.43
N ILE A 87 1.62 13.95 4.31
CA ILE A 87 0.84 12.92 5.01
C ILE A 87 1.51 12.59 6.34
N LYS A 88 1.17 13.35 7.39
CA LYS A 88 1.79 13.22 8.73
C LYS A 88 1.22 12.07 9.56
N ASN A 89 -0.10 11.92 9.54
CA ASN A 89 -0.84 10.93 10.34
C ASN A 89 -1.69 10.07 9.40
N PRO A 90 -1.09 9.08 8.71
CA PRO A 90 -1.83 8.23 7.77
C PRO A 90 -2.81 7.34 8.55
N ASN A 91 -4.09 7.66 8.46
CA ASN A 91 -5.19 6.88 9.05
C ASN A 91 -5.96 6.06 8.01
N PHE A 92 -5.61 6.25 6.73
CA PHE A 92 -6.13 5.49 5.61
C PHE A 92 -5.07 4.48 5.18
N SER A 93 -5.40 3.21 5.30
CA SER A 93 -4.62 2.12 4.72
C SER A 93 -5.27 1.74 3.40
N ILE A 94 -4.50 1.79 2.31
CA ILE A 94 -4.89 1.17 1.05
C ILE A 94 -4.68 -0.33 1.27
N ILE A 95 -5.75 -1.05 1.61
CA ILE A 95 -5.71 -2.52 1.73
C ILE A 95 -5.43 -3.06 0.32
N ARG A 96 -4.28 -3.71 0.15
CA ARG A 96 -3.89 -4.30 -1.15
C ARG A 96 -4.51 -5.66 -1.38
N ASP A 97 -4.72 -6.43 -0.32
CA ASP A 97 -5.43 -7.71 -0.37
C ASP A 97 -6.37 -7.81 0.83
N SER A 98 -7.66 -7.61 0.59
CA SER A 98 -8.69 -7.82 1.62
C SER A 98 -8.90 -9.31 1.94
N GLN A 99 -8.26 -10.23 1.20
CA GLN A 99 -8.39 -11.67 1.43
C GLN A 99 -7.59 -12.16 2.64
N ASP A 100 -6.57 -11.42 3.06
CA ASP A 100 -5.70 -11.84 4.16
C ASP A 100 -6.08 -11.24 5.53
N TYR A 101 -7.08 -10.36 5.57
CA TYR A 101 -7.47 -9.65 6.78
C TYR A 101 -8.94 -9.84 7.12
N TYR A 102 -9.19 -10.18 8.38
CA TYR A 102 -10.49 -10.40 8.96
C TYR A 102 -10.92 -9.17 9.75
N THR A 103 -12.13 -8.67 9.49
CA THR A 103 -12.79 -7.73 10.41
C THR A 103 -13.19 -8.45 11.70
N GLN A 104 -13.68 -7.70 12.69
CA GLN A 104 -14.25 -8.30 13.90
C GLN A 104 -15.41 -9.27 13.60
N SER A 105 -16.22 -8.97 12.59
CA SER A 105 -17.32 -9.83 12.16
C SER A 105 -16.81 -11.11 11.49
N ASP A 106 -15.80 -10.99 10.64
CA ASP A 106 -15.23 -12.14 9.93
C ASP A 106 -14.46 -13.06 10.89
N PHE A 107 -13.75 -12.49 11.87
CA PHE A 107 -13.07 -13.26 12.91
C PHE A 107 -14.09 -14.05 13.74
N ALA A 108 -15.21 -13.44 14.15
CA ALA A 108 -16.27 -14.14 14.87
C ALA A 108 -16.84 -15.30 14.03
N ARG A 109 -17.10 -15.06 12.74
CA ARG A 109 -17.59 -16.09 11.81
C ARG A 109 -16.58 -17.24 11.66
N TYR A 110 -15.29 -16.92 11.49
CA TYR A 110 -14.23 -17.92 11.39
C TYR A 110 -14.18 -18.83 12.62
N LEU A 111 -14.31 -18.26 13.83
CA LEU A 111 -14.32 -19.03 15.07
C LEU A 111 -15.55 -19.94 15.15
N GLU A 112 -16.73 -19.43 14.76
CA GLU A 112 -17.96 -20.20 14.71
C GLU A 112 -17.86 -21.38 13.73
N ASP A 113 -17.28 -21.16 12.54
CA ASP A 113 -17.03 -22.21 11.53
C ASP A 113 -16.06 -23.31 12.03
N LYS A 114 -15.25 -23.01 13.04
CA LYS A 114 -14.36 -23.97 13.72
C LYS A 114 -14.99 -24.61 14.96
N GLY A 115 -16.28 -24.35 15.22
CA GLY A 115 -17.01 -24.86 16.38
C GLY A 115 -16.70 -24.12 17.68
N ILE A 116 -16.10 -22.93 17.62
CA ILE A 116 -15.74 -22.13 18.78
C ILE A 116 -16.75 -20.98 18.91
N HIS A 117 -17.71 -21.11 19.82
CA HIS A 117 -18.71 -20.07 20.03
C HIS A 117 -18.07 -18.80 20.63
N PHE A 118 -17.81 -17.82 19.77
CA PHE A 118 -17.15 -16.57 20.12
C PHE A 118 -17.76 -15.38 19.35
N PRO A 119 -18.94 -14.91 19.78
CA PRO A 119 -19.69 -13.91 19.04
C PRO A 119 -18.97 -12.56 18.99
N GLN A 120 -19.31 -11.76 17.97
CA GLN A 120 -18.68 -10.47 17.70
C GLN A 120 -18.67 -9.52 18.91
N ASN A 121 -19.76 -9.47 19.69
CA ASN A 121 -19.86 -8.64 20.91
C ASN A 121 -18.82 -9.04 21.97
N LYS A 122 -18.56 -10.34 22.13
CA LYS A 122 -17.54 -10.88 23.03
C LYS A 122 -16.15 -10.46 22.59
N ILE A 123 -15.86 -10.49 21.28
CA ILE A 123 -14.61 -9.96 20.73
C ILE A 123 -14.44 -8.47 21.09
N ALA A 124 -15.47 -7.64 20.89
CA ALA A 124 -15.42 -6.21 21.20
C ALA A 124 -15.01 -5.95 22.66
N VAL A 125 -15.62 -6.69 23.59
CA VAL A 125 -15.38 -6.56 25.03
C VAL A 125 -13.98 -7.05 25.39
N TYR A 126 -13.56 -8.20 24.88
CA TYR A 126 -12.25 -8.77 25.20
C TYR A 126 -11.12 -7.92 24.65
N ARG A 127 -11.31 -7.34 23.46
CA ARG A 127 -10.37 -6.39 22.84
C ARG A 127 -10.15 -5.16 23.71
N LYS A 128 -11.24 -4.51 24.14
CA LYS A 128 -11.17 -3.36 25.07
C LYS A 128 -10.47 -3.69 26.40
N ARG A 129 -10.52 -4.94 26.84
CA ARG A 129 -9.91 -5.43 28.09
C ARG A 129 -8.46 -5.93 27.91
N GLY A 130 -7.90 -5.89 26.70
CA GLY A 130 -6.58 -6.46 26.42
C GLY A 130 -6.51 -7.98 26.56
N LYS A 131 -7.66 -8.67 26.53
CA LYS A 131 -7.80 -10.14 26.63
C LYS A 131 -8.06 -10.80 25.27
N PHE A 132 -7.82 -10.06 24.19
CA PHE A 132 -7.97 -10.51 22.82
C PHE A 132 -6.66 -10.21 22.07
N PRO A 133 -6.31 -10.95 21.00
CA PRO A 133 -5.18 -10.61 20.16
C PRO A 133 -5.23 -9.13 19.74
N LYS A 134 -4.10 -8.45 19.85
CA LYS A 134 -3.96 -7.07 19.37
C LYS A 134 -4.23 -7.04 17.87
N GLU A 135 -4.83 -5.95 17.41
CA GLU A 135 -5.11 -5.74 16.00
C GLU A 135 -3.80 -5.68 15.20
N ASP A 136 -3.74 -6.38 14.07
CA ASP A 136 -2.60 -6.31 13.16
C ASP A 136 -2.63 -5.01 12.34
N LEU A 137 -3.84 -4.50 12.08
CA LEU A 137 -4.06 -3.27 11.34
C LEU A 137 -5.32 -2.54 11.82
N VAL A 138 -5.30 -1.21 11.77
CA VAL A 138 -6.49 -0.37 11.93
C VAL A 138 -6.66 0.49 10.68
N VAL A 139 -7.79 0.36 10.00
CA VAL A 139 -8.11 1.12 8.78
C VAL A 139 -9.35 1.97 9.05
N SER A 140 -9.22 3.30 8.99
CA SER A 140 -10.33 4.22 9.25
C SER A 140 -11.05 3.96 10.60
N GLY A 141 -10.29 3.57 11.63
CA GLY A 141 -10.83 3.22 12.96
C GLY A 141 -11.42 1.81 13.07
N THR A 142 -11.50 1.06 11.96
CA THR A 142 -11.94 -0.34 11.95
C THR A 142 -10.74 -1.27 12.20
N PRO A 143 -10.83 -2.19 13.17
CA PRO A 143 -9.76 -3.13 13.48
C PRO A 143 -9.77 -4.36 12.55
N TYR A 144 -8.58 -4.81 12.16
CA TYR A 144 -8.34 -5.97 11.31
C TYR A 144 -7.27 -6.89 11.89
N TRP A 145 -7.42 -8.18 11.62
CA TRP A 145 -6.47 -9.23 11.98
C TRP A 145 -6.11 -10.04 10.76
N SER A 146 -4.82 -10.32 10.58
CA SER A 146 -4.34 -11.20 9.55
C SER A 146 -4.90 -12.62 9.74
N LYS A 147 -4.98 -13.39 8.65
CA LYS A 147 -5.31 -14.82 8.67
C LYS A 147 -4.45 -15.58 9.68
N TYR A 148 -3.15 -15.30 9.73
CA TYR A 148 -2.23 -15.91 10.68
C TYR A 148 -2.66 -15.69 12.14
N THR A 149 -2.97 -14.46 12.52
CA THR A 149 -3.40 -14.12 13.89
C THR A 149 -4.72 -14.80 14.25
N VAL A 150 -5.66 -14.83 13.30
CA VAL A 150 -6.96 -15.52 13.45
C VAL A 150 -6.77 -17.03 13.69
N GLU A 151 -5.98 -17.69 12.84
CA GLU A 151 -5.69 -19.12 12.91
C GLU A 151 -4.96 -19.49 14.20
N SER A 152 -3.94 -18.71 14.57
CA SER A 152 -3.16 -18.91 15.80
C SER A 152 -4.03 -18.81 17.04
N PHE A 153 -4.92 -17.81 17.10
CA PHE A 153 -5.84 -17.65 18.21
C PHE A 153 -6.88 -18.77 18.29
N ALA A 154 -7.45 -19.18 17.16
CA ALA A 154 -8.40 -20.30 17.10
C ALA A 154 -7.76 -21.60 17.60
N LYS A 155 -6.53 -21.89 17.18
CA LYS A 155 -5.77 -23.06 17.63
C LYS A 155 -5.57 -23.05 19.15
N HIS A 156 -5.14 -21.91 19.71
CA HIS A 156 -4.97 -21.76 21.16
C HIS A 156 -6.27 -22.00 21.93
N LEU A 157 -7.42 -21.51 21.45
CA LEU A 157 -8.72 -21.77 22.08
C LEU A 157 -9.12 -23.25 22.03
N LEU A 158 -8.90 -23.94 20.90
CA LEU A 158 -9.18 -25.38 20.78
C LEU A 158 -8.29 -26.21 21.71
N GLU A 159 -7.02 -25.82 21.89
CA GLU A 159 -6.12 -26.49 22.84
C GLU A 159 -6.56 -26.31 24.29
N GLN A 160 -7.14 -25.16 24.63
CA GLN A 160 -7.72 -24.92 25.96
C GLN A 160 -8.99 -25.73 26.22
N GLN A 161 -9.80 -26.01 25.20
CA GLN A 161 -11.01 -26.85 25.33
C GLN A 161 -10.72 -28.34 25.53
N LYS A 162 -9.51 -28.80 25.18
CA LYS A 162 -9.07 -30.18 25.34
C LYS A 162 -8.45 -30.49 26.70
N LYS A 163 -8.23 -29.48 27.54
CA LYS A 163 -7.72 -29.60 28.92
C LYS A 163 -8.87 -29.52 29.91
#